data_AF-A0A7C3WSJ2-F1
#
_entry.id   AF-A0A7C3WSJ2-F1
#
_cell.length_a   1.000
_cell.length_b   1.000
_cell.length_c   1.000
_cell.angle_alpha   90.00
_cell.angle_beta   90.00
_cell.angle_gamma   90.00
#
_symmetry.space_group_name_H-M   'P 1'
#
loop_
_entity.id
_entity.type
_entity.pdbx_description
1 polymer ?
#
loop_
_entity_poly.entity_id
_entity_poly.type
_entity_poly.pdbx_seq_one_letter_code
_entity_poly.pdbx_strand_id
1 'polypeptide(L)'
;VSKFIEGAKEVEVDCVSDGERVLVGAVIEHVEEAGVHSGDATMVVPPFSLSEGVLSKVREYTLRICRALSARGPVNIQFVVRGEDVYVIECNLRASRSMPFVSKVKGVNLMEYVADVILGGRLEIPGDVYEPPARRWGVKTPQFSWSRLRGAYPVVDVEMRSTGEVAAVGRTLHDALLKSWLAAQPNRLPEPGSLALVMGDGALLAERLRRLGLEPLLLDDADNNGLVEAMREGCVGLVVASGDGDYALRRAAADYLVPLVLNPRLAALLLEALETYLGGEELTVEPL
;
A
#
# COMPACT_ATOMS: atom_id res chain seq x y z
N VAL A 1 -9.52 -12.52 21.06
CA VAL A 1 -8.21 -11.91 21.34
C VAL A 1 -7.18 -12.63 20.48
N SER A 2 -6.55 -11.93 19.55
CA SER A 2 -5.51 -12.47 18.65
C SER A 2 -4.16 -11.84 19.00
N LYS A 3 -3.06 -12.56 18.78
CA LYS A 3 -1.71 -12.06 19.08
C LYS A 3 -1.24 -11.10 17.98
N PHE A 4 -0.80 -9.91 18.35
CA PHE A 4 -0.13 -8.98 17.44
C PHE A 4 1.30 -9.45 17.14
N ILE A 5 1.71 -9.41 15.86
CA ILE A 5 3.03 -9.84 15.41
C ILE A 5 3.80 -8.61 14.93
N GLU A 6 4.60 -8.03 15.82
CA GLU A 6 5.40 -6.85 15.53
C GLU A 6 6.38 -7.07 14.37
N GLY A 7 6.53 -6.03 13.53
CA GLY A 7 7.45 -5.99 12.41
C GLY A 7 7.08 -6.89 11.24
N ALA A 8 5.92 -7.56 11.29
CA ALA A 8 5.46 -8.42 10.21
C ALA A 8 4.97 -7.61 9.00
N LYS A 9 4.98 -8.25 7.84
CA LYS A 9 4.36 -7.74 6.62
C LYS A 9 2.95 -8.28 6.52
N GLU A 10 2.07 -7.51 5.92
CA GLU A 10 0.76 -7.99 5.52
C GLU A 10 0.76 -8.31 4.03
N VAL A 11 0.16 -9.45 3.68
CA VAL A 11 0.10 -9.97 2.32
C VAL A 11 -1.34 -10.40 2.08
N GLU A 12 -1.92 -10.01 0.94
CA GLU A 12 -3.24 -10.48 0.55
C GLU A 12 -3.19 -11.24 -0.78
N VAL A 13 -4.14 -12.15 -0.95
CA VAL A 13 -4.31 -12.94 -2.17
C VAL A 13 -5.73 -12.77 -2.66
N ASP A 14 -5.86 -12.19 -3.86
CA ASP A 14 -7.11 -12.22 -4.60
C ASP A 14 -7.10 -13.40 -5.56
N CYS A 15 -8.11 -14.26 -5.46
CA CYS A 15 -8.22 -15.43 -6.32
C CYS A 15 -9.67 -15.77 -6.70
N VAL A 16 -9.79 -16.63 -7.70
CA VAL A 16 -11.07 -17.24 -8.12
C VAL A 16 -10.90 -18.74 -7.97
N SER A 17 -11.86 -19.42 -7.34
CA SER A 17 -11.82 -20.87 -7.17
C SER A 17 -13.12 -21.53 -7.62
N ASP A 18 -13.05 -22.74 -8.18
CA ASP A 18 -14.21 -23.61 -8.45
C ASP A 18 -14.42 -24.68 -7.36
N GLY A 19 -13.72 -24.57 -6.23
CA GLY A 19 -13.73 -25.51 -5.11
C GLY A 19 -12.63 -26.58 -5.19
N GLU A 20 -12.02 -26.76 -6.35
CA GLU A 20 -10.92 -27.72 -6.57
C GLU A 20 -9.65 -27.04 -7.06
N ARG A 21 -9.81 -26.06 -7.97
CA ARG A 21 -8.74 -25.30 -8.63
C ARG A 21 -8.81 -23.83 -8.23
N VAL A 22 -7.67 -23.13 -8.33
CA VAL A 22 -7.54 -21.73 -7.93
C VAL A 22 -6.75 -20.94 -8.97
N LEU A 23 -7.39 -19.92 -9.56
CA LEU A 23 -6.73 -18.85 -10.28
C LEU A 23 -6.32 -17.81 -9.25
N VAL A 24 -5.04 -17.76 -8.89
CA VAL A 24 -4.47 -16.66 -8.11
C VAL A 24 -4.36 -15.46 -9.05
N GLY A 25 -5.16 -14.43 -8.81
CA GLY A 25 -5.06 -13.18 -9.58
C GLY A 25 -3.73 -12.50 -9.31
N ALA A 26 -3.46 -12.24 -8.03
CA ALA A 26 -2.15 -11.80 -7.57
C ALA A 26 -1.95 -12.15 -6.10
N VAL A 27 -0.70 -12.39 -5.72
CA VAL A 27 -0.21 -12.12 -4.38
C VAL A 27 0.13 -10.63 -4.30
N ILE A 28 -0.36 -9.94 -3.28
CA ILE A 28 -0.24 -8.49 -3.11
C ILE A 28 0.53 -8.24 -1.80
N GLU A 29 1.60 -7.46 -1.85
CA GLU A 29 2.38 -7.08 -0.68
C GLU A 29 2.00 -5.65 -0.25
N HIS A 30 1.71 -5.45 1.05
CA HIS A 30 1.53 -4.12 1.61
C HIS A 30 2.88 -3.49 1.92
N VAL A 31 3.00 -2.18 1.73
CA VAL A 31 4.21 -1.42 2.11
C VAL A 31 4.25 -1.24 3.63
N GLU A 32 3.12 -0.84 4.21
CA GLU A 32 2.90 -0.72 5.65
C GLU A 32 2.91 -2.10 6.32
N GLU A 33 3.35 -2.15 7.59
CA GLU A 33 3.32 -3.36 8.40
C GLU A 33 1.90 -3.84 8.74
N ALA A 34 1.81 -5.14 9.07
CA ALA A 34 0.58 -5.70 9.63
C ALA A 34 0.19 -4.95 10.91
N GLY A 35 -1.05 -4.47 10.95
CA GLY A 35 -1.53 -3.54 11.98
C GLY A 35 -2.11 -2.26 11.38
N VAL A 36 -1.65 -1.85 10.19
CA VAL A 36 -2.40 -0.91 9.34
C VAL A 36 -3.47 -1.69 8.59
N HIS A 37 -4.72 -1.26 8.67
CA HIS A 37 -5.82 -1.89 7.95
C HIS A 37 -5.50 -1.96 6.46
N SER A 38 -5.73 -3.11 5.83
CA SER A 38 -5.48 -3.32 4.39
C SER A 38 -6.18 -2.31 3.47
N GLY A 39 -7.17 -1.56 3.95
CA GLY A 39 -7.85 -0.48 3.21
C GLY A 39 -7.09 0.83 3.17
N ASP A 40 -6.18 1.02 4.11
CA ASP A 40 -5.36 2.21 4.27
C ASP A 40 -3.90 1.91 3.93
N ALA A 41 -3.59 0.69 3.53
CA ALA A 41 -2.27 0.28 3.10
C ALA A 41 -2.04 0.57 1.62
N THR A 42 -0.81 0.94 1.29
CA THR A 42 -0.28 0.99 -0.05
C THR A 42 0.02 -0.44 -0.52
N MET A 43 -0.60 -0.86 -1.61
CA MET A 43 -0.52 -2.22 -2.14
C MET A 43 0.40 -2.29 -3.35
N VAL A 44 1.21 -3.35 -3.45
CA VAL A 44 2.16 -3.57 -4.54
C VAL A 44 1.94 -4.93 -5.20
N VAL A 45 1.91 -4.94 -6.54
CA VAL A 45 1.88 -6.14 -7.39
C VAL A 45 2.94 -6.00 -8.50
N PRO A 46 3.82 -6.99 -8.73
CA PRO A 46 4.04 -8.18 -7.90
C PRO A 46 4.66 -7.82 -6.54
N PRO A 47 4.70 -8.75 -5.57
CA PRO A 47 5.43 -8.57 -4.31
C PRO A 47 6.90 -8.21 -4.58
N PHE A 48 7.43 -7.24 -3.85
CA PHE A 48 8.77 -6.67 -4.08
C PHE A 48 9.83 -7.21 -3.14
N SER A 49 9.45 -7.78 -1.99
CA SER A 49 10.42 -8.20 -0.98
C SER A 49 10.10 -9.50 -0.23
N LEU A 50 9.14 -10.28 -0.74
CA LEU A 50 8.86 -11.64 -0.26
C LEU A 50 9.78 -12.66 -0.95
N SER A 51 10.23 -13.68 -0.21
CA SER A 51 11.01 -14.79 -0.77
C SER A 51 10.12 -15.74 -1.57
N GLU A 52 10.69 -16.50 -2.52
CA GLU A 52 9.93 -17.51 -3.25
C GLU A 52 9.38 -18.61 -2.32
N GLY A 53 10.08 -18.90 -1.21
CA GLY A 53 9.59 -19.81 -0.18
C GLY A 53 8.29 -19.34 0.45
N VAL A 54 8.21 -18.05 0.82
CA VAL A 54 6.99 -17.41 1.31
C VAL A 54 5.89 -17.43 0.25
N LEU A 55 6.20 -17.03 -1.00
CA LEU A 55 5.21 -16.99 -2.08
C LEU A 55 4.64 -18.38 -2.37
N SER A 56 5.47 -19.42 -2.35
CA SER A 56 5.04 -20.81 -2.50
C SER A 56 4.10 -21.24 -1.37
N LYS A 57 4.44 -20.94 -0.11
CA LYS A 57 3.56 -21.23 1.05
C LYS A 57 2.22 -20.50 0.94
N VAL A 58 2.23 -19.22 0.56
CA VAL A 58 1.00 -18.43 0.37
C VAL A 58 0.09 -19.06 -0.68
N ARG A 59 0.63 -19.49 -1.82
CA ARG A 59 -0.15 -20.18 -2.88
C ARG A 59 -0.66 -21.55 -2.42
N GLU A 60 0.16 -22.32 -1.70
CA GLU A 60 -0.24 -23.62 -1.12
C GLU A 60 -1.40 -23.44 -0.13
N TYR A 61 -1.28 -22.49 0.81
CA TYR A 61 -2.30 -22.22 1.81
C TYR A 61 -3.59 -21.74 1.15
N THR A 62 -3.49 -20.89 0.14
CA THR A 62 -4.64 -20.43 -0.65
C THR A 62 -5.40 -21.62 -1.26
N LEU A 63 -4.70 -22.55 -1.95
CA LEU A 63 -5.32 -23.75 -2.51
C LEU A 63 -6.02 -24.59 -1.46
N ARG A 64 -5.33 -24.84 -0.33
CA ARG A 64 -5.85 -25.67 0.76
C ARG A 64 -7.09 -25.05 1.40
N ILE A 65 -7.10 -23.73 1.62
CA ILE A 65 -8.24 -23.00 2.17
C ILE A 65 -9.43 -23.05 1.21
N CYS A 66 -9.22 -22.74 -0.08
CA CYS A 66 -10.29 -22.79 -1.08
C CYS A 66 -10.93 -24.18 -1.18
N ARG A 67 -10.13 -25.25 -1.18
CA ARG A 67 -10.61 -26.63 -1.17
C ARG A 67 -11.37 -26.98 0.10
N ALA A 68 -10.81 -26.66 1.27
CA ALA A 68 -11.44 -26.96 2.56
C ALA A 68 -12.80 -26.28 2.73
N LEU A 69 -12.94 -25.06 2.20
CA LEU A 69 -14.19 -24.30 2.25
C LEU A 69 -15.14 -24.60 1.08
N SER A 70 -14.75 -25.45 0.14
CA SER A 70 -15.46 -25.66 -1.13
C SER A 70 -15.80 -24.33 -1.83
N ALA A 71 -14.85 -23.38 -1.78
CA ALA A 71 -15.07 -22.01 -2.22
C ALA A 71 -15.32 -21.95 -3.73
N ARG A 72 -16.45 -21.38 -4.14
CA ARG A 72 -16.85 -21.23 -5.55
C ARG A 72 -17.09 -19.76 -5.88
N GLY A 73 -16.23 -19.19 -6.72
CA GLY A 73 -16.25 -17.78 -7.11
C GLY A 73 -15.07 -17.00 -6.51
N PRO A 74 -15.23 -15.70 -6.20
CA PRO A 74 -14.15 -14.85 -5.75
C PRO A 74 -13.81 -15.13 -4.28
N VAL A 75 -12.52 -15.14 -3.98
CA VAL A 75 -11.97 -15.32 -2.64
C VAL A 75 -10.83 -14.33 -2.42
N ASN A 76 -10.81 -13.70 -1.25
CA ASN A 76 -9.68 -12.89 -0.78
C ASN A 76 -9.18 -13.46 0.54
N ILE A 77 -7.87 -13.68 0.67
CA ILE A 77 -7.24 -14.22 1.88
C ILE A 77 -6.15 -13.27 2.31
N GLN A 78 -6.15 -12.90 3.59
CA GLN A 78 -5.13 -12.03 4.17
C GLN A 78 -4.20 -12.85 5.06
N PHE A 79 -2.91 -12.53 5.00
CA PHE A 79 -1.83 -13.21 5.68
C PHE A 79 -0.93 -12.22 6.41
N VAL A 80 -0.35 -12.67 7.52
CA VAL A 80 0.80 -12.04 8.17
C VAL A 80 2.04 -12.85 7.84
N VAL A 81 3.10 -12.17 7.40
CA VAL A 81 4.39 -12.78 7.09
C VAL A 81 5.49 -12.21 8.00
N ARG A 82 6.19 -13.06 8.74
CA ARG A 82 7.36 -12.68 9.53
C ARG A 82 8.54 -13.59 9.17
N GLY A 83 9.51 -13.04 8.45
CA GLY A 83 10.60 -13.84 7.88
C GLY A 83 10.03 -14.85 6.89
N GLU A 84 10.23 -16.14 7.18
CA GLU A 84 9.73 -17.25 6.35
C GLU A 84 8.41 -17.85 6.87
N ASP A 85 7.90 -17.35 8.00
CA ASP A 85 6.65 -17.83 8.60
C ASP A 85 5.44 -17.08 8.01
N VAL A 86 4.41 -17.85 7.63
CA VAL A 86 3.17 -17.35 7.01
C VAL A 86 2.00 -17.75 7.90
N TYR A 87 1.21 -16.77 8.34
CA TYR A 87 0.02 -16.95 9.17
C TYR A 87 -1.21 -16.41 8.44
N VAL A 88 -2.34 -17.10 8.56
CA VAL A 88 -3.62 -16.63 7.98
C VAL A 88 -4.29 -15.68 8.98
N ILE A 89 -4.75 -14.52 8.50
CA ILE A 89 -5.59 -13.58 9.25
C ILE A 89 -7.05 -13.99 9.09
N GLU A 90 -7.55 -13.90 7.86
CA GLU A 90 -8.94 -14.14 7.52
C GLU A 90 -9.10 -14.57 6.05
N CYS A 91 -10.26 -15.15 5.74
CA CYS A 91 -10.67 -15.52 4.39
C CYS A 91 -12.06 -14.96 4.11
N ASN A 92 -12.15 -14.11 3.09
CA ASN A 92 -13.36 -13.48 2.60
C ASN A 92 -13.84 -14.24 1.35
N LEU A 93 -14.93 -15.01 1.45
CA LEU A 93 -15.57 -15.73 0.34
C LEU A 93 -16.45 -14.81 -0.52
N ARG A 94 -15.86 -13.71 -1.00
CA ARG A 94 -16.51 -12.68 -1.83
C ARG A 94 -15.45 -11.89 -2.59
N ALA A 95 -15.91 -11.05 -3.51
CA ALA A 95 -15.04 -10.07 -4.15
C ALA A 95 -14.46 -9.09 -3.11
N SER A 96 -13.17 -8.81 -3.24
CA SER A 96 -12.47 -7.77 -2.50
C SER A 96 -12.44 -6.46 -3.29
N ARG A 97 -12.06 -5.38 -2.60
CA ARG A 97 -11.85 -4.06 -3.22
C ARG A 97 -10.57 -3.97 -4.07
N SER A 98 -9.65 -4.91 -3.92
CA SER A 98 -8.39 -4.98 -4.67
C SER A 98 -8.52 -5.70 -6.02
N MET A 99 -9.54 -6.54 -6.21
CA MET A 99 -9.73 -7.30 -7.46
C MET A 99 -9.79 -6.45 -8.74
N PRO A 100 -10.42 -5.24 -8.77
CA PRO A 100 -10.34 -4.36 -9.94
C PRO A 100 -8.90 -3.92 -10.25
N PHE A 101 -8.14 -3.54 -9.21
CA PHE A 101 -6.73 -3.18 -9.32
C PHE A 101 -5.90 -4.36 -9.85
N VAL A 102 -6.05 -5.55 -9.26
CA VAL A 102 -5.37 -6.78 -9.71
C VAL A 102 -5.68 -7.07 -11.17
N SER A 103 -6.96 -6.97 -11.57
CA SER A 103 -7.36 -7.26 -12.94
C SER A 103 -6.69 -6.34 -13.95
N LYS A 104 -6.53 -5.05 -13.61
CA LYS A 104 -5.85 -4.06 -14.46
C LYS A 104 -4.34 -4.29 -14.52
N VAL A 105 -3.69 -4.58 -13.39
CA VAL A 105 -2.23 -4.80 -13.35
C VAL A 105 -1.82 -6.09 -14.07
N LYS A 106 -2.62 -7.15 -13.91
CA LYS A 106 -2.31 -8.48 -14.48
C LYS A 106 -2.80 -8.62 -15.93
N GLY A 107 -3.68 -7.74 -16.39
CA GLY A 107 -4.29 -7.83 -17.72
C GLY A 107 -5.27 -9.00 -17.85
N VAL A 108 -5.86 -9.43 -16.72
CA VAL A 108 -6.78 -10.58 -16.65
C VAL A 108 -8.03 -10.13 -15.91
N ASN A 109 -9.20 -10.20 -16.55
CA ASN A 109 -10.45 -9.80 -15.90
C ASN A 109 -10.94 -10.90 -14.93
N LEU A 110 -10.64 -10.76 -13.64
CA LEU A 110 -11.04 -11.76 -12.64
C LEU A 110 -12.56 -11.96 -12.57
N MET A 111 -13.35 -10.93 -12.90
CA MET A 111 -14.82 -11.02 -12.83
C MET A 111 -15.41 -11.89 -13.95
N GLU A 112 -14.72 -12.05 -15.08
CA GLU A 112 -15.11 -13.01 -16.12
C GLU A 112 -14.96 -14.45 -15.60
N TYR A 113 -13.80 -14.78 -15.01
CA TYR A 113 -13.59 -16.09 -14.38
C TYR A 113 -14.57 -16.35 -13.23
N VAL A 114 -14.91 -15.32 -12.44
CA VAL A 114 -15.93 -15.43 -11.39
C VAL A 114 -17.29 -15.81 -12.00
N ALA A 115 -17.70 -15.13 -13.08
CA ALA A 115 -18.96 -15.42 -13.76
C ALA A 115 -18.95 -16.84 -14.34
N ASP A 116 -17.87 -17.26 -14.97
CA ASP A 116 -17.70 -18.61 -15.53
C ASP A 116 -17.82 -19.69 -14.46
N VAL A 117 -17.22 -19.48 -13.28
CA VAL A 117 -17.34 -20.43 -12.17
C VAL A 117 -18.74 -20.47 -11.59
N ILE A 118 -19.37 -19.32 -11.38
CA ILE A 118 -20.71 -19.25 -10.77
C ILE A 118 -21.77 -19.84 -11.71
N LEU A 119 -21.67 -19.60 -13.01
CA LEU A 119 -22.66 -20.03 -14.00
C LEU A 119 -22.35 -21.42 -14.59
N GLY A 120 -21.08 -21.68 -14.90
CA GLY A 120 -20.60 -22.89 -15.57
C GLY A 120 -19.98 -23.94 -14.63
N GLY A 121 -19.70 -23.57 -13.37
CA GLY A 121 -19.28 -24.49 -12.32
C GLY A 121 -17.83 -24.99 -12.39
N ARG A 122 -17.04 -24.55 -13.38
CA ARG A 122 -15.65 -24.99 -13.59
C ARG A 122 -14.74 -23.82 -13.98
N LEU A 123 -13.51 -23.86 -13.46
CA LEU A 123 -12.45 -22.88 -13.75
C LEU A 123 -11.42 -23.46 -14.73
N GLU A 124 -11.27 -22.92 -15.93
CA GLU A 124 -10.29 -23.41 -16.91
C GLU A 124 -8.93 -22.75 -16.72
N ILE A 125 -8.02 -23.45 -16.05
CA ILE A 125 -6.63 -23.01 -15.81
C ILE A 125 -5.64 -24.17 -15.96
N PRO A 126 -4.35 -23.87 -16.20
CA PRO A 126 -3.29 -24.87 -16.12
C PRO A 126 -3.07 -25.38 -14.68
N GLY A 127 -3.20 -26.70 -14.48
CA GLY A 127 -2.98 -27.33 -13.18
C GLY A 127 -4.02 -26.94 -12.12
N ASP A 128 -3.66 -27.16 -10.85
CA ASP A 128 -4.53 -26.88 -9.70
C ASP A 128 -4.48 -25.42 -9.23
N VAL A 129 -3.33 -24.79 -9.42
CA VAL A 129 -3.08 -23.39 -9.07
C VAL A 129 -2.37 -22.73 -10.23
N TYR A 130 -2.89 -21.60 -10.67
CA TYR A 130 -2.27 -20.78 -11.70
C TYR A 130 -2.26 -19.32 -11.27
N GLU A 131 -1.11 -18.66 -11.42
CA GLU A 131 -1.00 -17.21 -11.30
C GLU A 131 -0.45 -16.65 -12.63
N PRO A 132 -1.21 -15.78 -13.33
CA PRO A 132 -0.70 -15.10 -14.51
C PRO A 132 0.57 -14.29 -14.15
N PRO A 133 1.59 -14.17 -15.01
CA PRO A 133 2.74 -13.32 -14.72
C PRO A 133 2.35 -11.84 -14.74
N ALA A 134 2.93 -11.03 -13.85
CA ALA A 134 2.81 -9.56 -13.92
C ALA A 134 3.82 -9.02 -14.96
N ARG A 135 3.36 -8.23 -15.93
CA ARG A 135 4.21 -7.61 -16.97
C ARG A 135 4.72 -6.22 -16.61
N ARG A 136 4.15 -5.63 -15.57
CA ARG A 136 4.41 -4.28 -15.05
C ARG A 136 4.29 -4.31 -13.54
N TRP A 137 4.89 -3.31 -12.91
CA TRP A 137 4.63 -3.01 -11.50
C TRP A 137 3.31 -2.26 -11.41
N GLY A 138 2.50 -2.60 -10.42
CA GLY A 138 1.28 -1.90 -10.05
C GLY A 138 1.37 -1.50 -8.60
N VAL A 139 1.06 -0.24 -8.32
CA VAL A 139 0.95 0.29 -6.96
C VAL A 139 -0.41 0.95 -6.79
N LYS A 140 -1.07 0.66 -5.67
CA LYS A 140 -2.33 1.27 -5.28
C LYS A 140 -2.14 2.00 -3.95
N THR A 141 -2.35 3.31 -3.97
CA THR A 141 -2.26 4.22 -2.82
C THR A 141 -3.66 4.57 -2.33
N PRO A 142 -3.93 4.56 -1.02
CA PRO A 142 -5.21 5.01 -0.46
C PRO A 142 -5.42 6.52 -0.62
N GLN A 143 -6.66 6.93 -0.89
CA GLN A 143 -7.09 8.32 -0.86
C GLN A 143 -7.84 8.60 0.44
N PHE A 144 -7.26 9.46 1.28
CA PHE A 144 -7.89 9.92 2.50
C PHE A 144 -8.68 11.22 2.30
N SER A 145 -9.70 11.43 3.16
CA SER A 145 -10.54 12.63 3.15
C SER A 145 -10.22 13.60 4.30
N TRP A 146 -8.99 13.55 4.82
CA TRP A 146 -8.60 14.36 5.98
C TRP A 146 -8.85 15.85 5.79
N SER A 147 -8.50 16.41 4.62
CA SER A 147 -8.71 17.83 4.29
C SER A 147 -10.18 18.25 4.27
N ARG A 148 -11.12 17.30 4.16
CA ARG A 148 -12.57 17.54 4.14
C ARG A 148 -13.24 17.28 5.50
N LEU A 149 -12.61 16.49 6.36
CA LEU A 149 -13.13 16.11 7.68
C LEU A 149 -12.43 16.89 8.78
N ARG A 150 -12.95 18.08 9.09
CA ARG A 150 -12.43 18.92 10.19
C ARG A 150 -12.49 18.16 11.52
N GLY A 151 -11.44 18.26 12.30
CA GLY A 151 -11.35 17.61 13.61
C GLY A 151 -11.04 16.11 13.58
N ALA A 152 -11.04 15.46 12.41
CA ALA A 152 -10.60 14.08 12.28
C ALA A 152 -9.09 13.99 12.56
N TYR A 153 -8.63 12.95 13.24
CA TYR A 153 -7.20 12.73 13.48
C TYR A 153 -6.59 11.97 12.28
N PRO A 154 -5.63 12.55 11.53
CA PRO A 154 -4.97 11.83 10.45
C PRO A 154 -3.99 10.79 11.01
N VAL A 155 -4.40 9.52 10.97
CA VAL A 155 -3.62 8.38 11.44
C VAL A 155 -4.07 7.11 10.70
N VAL A 156 -3.14 6.19 10.48
CA VAL A 156 -3.39 4.84 9.97
C VAL A 156 -3.27 3.84 11.12
N ASP A 157 -4.21 2.91 11.21
CA ASP A 157 -4.33 1.94 12.31
C ASP A 157 -5.13 0.73 11.82
N VAL A 158 -5.55 -0.16 12.73
CA VAL A 158 -6.32 -1.39 12.44
C VAL A 158 -7.72 -1.13 11.87
N GLU A 159 -8.22 0.10 11.92
CA GLU A 159 -9.49 0.50 11.31
C GLU A 159 -9.27 1.28 10.02
N MET A 160 -10.05 0.95 8.98
CA MET A 160 -10.04 1.67 7.70
C MET A 160 -10.57 3.09 7.85
N ARG A 161 -9.85 4.08 7.32
CA ARG A 161 -10.27 5.48 7.27
C ARG A 161 -10.17 6.10 5.87
N SER A 162 -9.52 5.44 4.92
CA SER A 162 -9.48 5.89 3.53
C SER A 162 -10.88 5.84 2.89
N THR A 163 -11.10 6.71 1.91
CA THR A 163 -12.39 6.89 1.22
C THR A 163 -12.36 6.52 -0.26
N GLY A 164 -11.16 6.29 -0.78
CA GLY A 164 -10.94 5.93 -2.17
C GLY A 164 -9.52 5.42 -2.37
N GLU A 165 -9.13 5.28 -3.62
CA GLU A 165 -7.84 4.70 -3.98
C GLU A 165 -7.39 5.24 -5.34
N VAL A 166 -6.08 5.24 -5.53
CA VAL A 166 -5.45 5.60 -6.79
C VAL A 166 -4.47 4.50 -7.16
N ALA A 167 -4.67 3.90 -8.32
CA ALA A 167 -3.79 2.87 -8.86
C ALA A 167 -2.97 3.42 -10.02
N ALA A 168 -1.67 3.11 -10.03
CA ALA A 168 -0.79 3.39 -11.15
C ALA A 168 0.04 2.16 -11.49
N VAL A 169 0.47 2.08 -12.75
CA VAL A 169 1.38 1.04 -13.23
C VAL A 169 2.66 1.65 -13.75
N GLY A 170 3.78 0.92 -13.67
CA GLY A 170 5.09 1.41 -14.07
C GLY A 170 6.03 0.30 -14.52
N ARG A 171 7.14 0.71 -15.15
CA ARG A 171 8.23 -0.21 -15.54
C ARG A 171 9.06 -0.66 -14.34
N THR A 172 9.13 0.18 -13.30
CA THR A 172 9.79 -0.10 -12.02
C THR A 172 8.82 0.12 -10.86
N LEU A 173 9.14 -0.42 -9.68
CA LEU A 173 8.38 -0.16 -8.46
C LEU A 173 8.34 1.34 -8.14
N HIS A 174 9.49 2.03 -8.23
CA HIS A 174 9.60 3.46 -7.93
C HIS A 174 8.74 4.32 -8.86
N ASP A 175 8.74 4.01 -10.15
CA ASP A 175 7.89 4.66 -11.16
C ASP A 175 6.40 4.47 -10.83
N ALA A 176 5.97 3.23 -10.56
CA ALA A 176 4.57 2.94 -10.21
C ALA A 176 4.16 3.61 -8.89
N LEU A 177 5.02 3.54 -7.87
CA LEU A 177 4.79 4.14 -6.55
C LEU A 177 4.66 5.65 -6.64
N LEU A 178 5.61 6.32 -7.27
CA LEU A 178 5.62 7.77 -7.34
C LEU A 178 4.40 8.30 -8.13
N LYS A 179 4.00 7.64 -9.22
CA LYS A 179 2.77 7.99 -9.94
C LYS A 179 1.51 7.77 -9.09
N SER A 180 1.41 6.64 -8.42
CA SER A 180 0.25 6.33 -7.55
C SER A 180 0.14 7.33 -6.40
N TRP A 181 1.27 7.65 -5.77
CA TRP A 181 1.34 8.60 -4.67
C TRP A 181 1.02 10.03 -5.12
N LEU A 182 1.63 10.53 -6.20
CA LEU A 182 1.36 11.87 -6.74
C LEU A 182 -0.08 12.06 -7.20
N ALA A 183 -0.72 11.00 -7.69
CA ALA A 183 -2.11 11.07 -8.13
C ALA A 183 -3.11 11.03 -6.97
N ALA A 184 -2.70 10.62 -5.76
CA ALA A 184 -3.49 10.76 -4.54
C ALA A 184 -3.36 12.19 -3.95
N GLN A 185 -4.49 12.85 -3.70
CA GLN A 185 -4.50 14.23 -3.20
C GLN A 185 -4.23 14.28 -1.69
N PRO A 186 -3.48 15.26 -1.18
CA PRO A 186 -2.93 16.45 -1.86
C PRO A 186 -1.45 16.31 -2.24
N ASN A 187 -0.98 15.08 -2.49
CA ASN A 187 0.44 14.82 -2.67
C ASN A 187 1.00 15.58 -3.88
N ARG A 188 2.24 16.05 -3.72
CA ARG A 188 3.00 16.77 -4.74
C ARG A 188 4.48 16.60 -4.43
N LEU A 189 5.31 16.84 -5.43
CA LEU A 189 6.76 16.90 -5.21
C LEU A 189 7.08 18.04 -4.23
N PRO A 190 7.90 17.79 -3.21
CA PRO A 190 8.32 18.84 -2.29
C PRO A 190 9.29 19.80 -2.99
N GLU A 191 9.20 21.08 -2.68
CA GLU A 191 10.07 22.10 -3.28
C GLU A 191 11.47 22.05 -2.64
N PRO A 192 12.57 22.14 -3.43
CA PRO A 192 13.90 22.26 -2.86
C PRO A 192 14.01 23.43 -1.88
N GLY A 193 14.64 23.21 -0.73
CA GLY A 193 14.75 24.18 0.36
C GLY A 193 13.55 24.22 1.31
N SER A 194 12.47 23.49 1.03
CA SER A 194 11.34 23.39 1.96
C SER A 194 11.66 22.50 3.18
N LEU A 195 10.97 22.77 4.28
CA LEU A 195 11.08 22.00 5.51
C LEU A 195 10.42 20.62 5.33
N ALA A 196 11.09 19.58 5.83
CA ALA A 196 10.53 18.25 6.00
C ALA A 196 10.41 17.93 7.49
N LEU A 197 9.19 17.90 8.01
CA LEU A 197 8.97 17.58 9.42
C LEU A 197 8.95 16.07 9.60
N VAL A 198 9.73 15.57 10.55
CA VAL A 198 9.84 14.14 10.84
C VAL A 198 9.51 13.91 12.31
N MET A 199 8.42 13.20 12.56
CA MET A 199 7.92 12.85 13.90
C MET A 199 8.05 11.34 14.15
N GLY A 200 8.54 10.99 15.34
CA GLY A 200 8.79 9.61 15.76
C GLY A 200 10.12 9.04 15.24
N ASP A 201 10.18 7.72 15.02
CA ASP A 201 11.41 6.99 14.69
C ASP A 201 11.81 7.14 13.20
N GLY A 202 12.15 8.39 12.83
CA GLY A 202 12.48 8.79 11.47
C GLY A 202 13.87 9.39 11.31
N ALA A 203 14.73 9.32 12.33
CA ALA A 203 16.09 9.89 12.28
C ALA A 203 16.91 9.37 11.07
N LEU A 204 16.68 8.10 10.69
CA LEU A 204 17.30 7.46 9.53
C LEU A 204 16.88 8.07 8.18
N LEU A 205 15.76 8.81 8.13
CA LEU A 205 15.27 9.47 6.91
C LEU A 205 15.94 10.82 6.67
N ALA A 206 16.53 11.43 7.70
CA ALA A 206 17.07 12.78 7.62
C ALA A 206 18.17 12.95 6.56
N GLU A 207 19.05 11.96 6.40
CA GLU A 207 20.10 12.02 5.37
C GLU A 207 19.50 11.99 3.96
N ARG A 208 18.51 11.12 3.71
CA ARG A 208 17.83 11.04 2.41
C ARG A 208 17.06 12.31 2.08
N LEU A 209 16.35 12.87 3.07
CA LEU A 209 15.67 14.16 2.92
C LEU A 209 16.63 15.27 2.50
N ARG A 210 17.84 15.34 3.10
CA ARG A 210 18.87 16.31 2.69
C ARG A 210 19.37 16.08 1.25
N ARG A 211 19.52 14.82 0.83
CA ARG A 211 19.91 14.49 -0.56
C ARG A 211 18.87 14.93 -1.59
N LEU A 212 17.60 14.94 -1.20
CA LEU A 212 16.50 15.49 -1.99
C LEU A 212 16.43 17.01 -1.95
N GLY A 213 17.34 17.68 -1.24
CA GLY A 213 17.36 19.14 -1.09
C GLY A 213 16.34 19.68 -0.10
N LEU A 214 15.79 18.84 0.79
CA LEU A 214 14.88 19.26 1.85
C LEU A 214 15.64 19.53 3.16
N GLU A 215 15.05 20.36 4.00
CA GLU A 215 15.58 20.67 5.33
C GLU A 215 14.85 19.83 6.39
N PRO A 216 15.41 18.68 6.85
CA PRO A 216 14.73 17.84 7.82
C PRO A 216 14.76 18.48 9.21
N LEU A 217 13.59 18.57 9.84
CA LEU A 217 13.42 18.93 11.24
C LEU A 217 12.89 17.71 12.00
N LEU A 218 13.73 17.12 12.85
CA LEU A 218 13.35 16.02 13.72
C LEU A 218 12.64 16.59 14.95
N LEU A 219 11.44 16.10 15.24
CA LEU A 219 10.59 16.60 16.30
C LEU A 219 10.51 15.58 17.42
N ASP A 220 11.07 15.93 18.58
CA ASP A 220 11.05 15.08 19.78
C ASP A 220 9.99 15.52 20.80
N ASP A 221 9.61 16.81 20.83
CA ASP A 221 8.53 17.42 21.64
C ASP A 221 8.48 18.97 21.41
N ALA A 222 8.43 19.41 20.14
CA ALA A 222 8.64 20.83 19.80
C ALA A 222 7.40 21.74 20.06
N ASP A 223 7.64 23.05 20.17
CA ASP A 223 6.57 24.07 20.13
C ASP A 223 5.88 24.04 18.77
N ASN A 224 4.69 23.45 18.74
CA ASN A 224 3.91 23.22 17.53
C ASN A 224 3.43 24.51 16.86
N ASN A 225 3.37 25.65 17.57
CA ASN A 225 2.72 26.85 17.05
C ASN A 225 3.49 27.46 15.86
N GLY A 226 4.81 27.54 15.93
CA GLY A 226 5.63 28.05 14.83
C GLY A 226 5.57 27.17 13.58
N LEU A 227 5.45 25.84 13.76
CA LEU A 227 5.38 24.88 12.67
C LEU A 227 4.03 24.91 11.95
N VAL A 228 2.94 25.15 12.69
CA VAL A 228 1.60 25.33 12.10
C VAL A 228 1.57 26.58 11.22
N GLU A 229 2.19 27.68 11.64
CA GLU A 229 2.28 28.89 10.81
C GLU A 229 3.16 28.63 9.57
N ALA A 230 4.29 27.94 9.73
CA ALA A 230 5.15 27.57 8.60
C ALA A 230 4.42 26.70 7.56
N MET A 231 3.52 25.79 7.98
CA MET A 231 2.66 25.04 7.05
C MET A 231 1.68 25.96 6.31
N ARG A 232 1.08 26.92 7.02
CA ARG A 232 0.16 27.91 6.42
C ARG A 232 0.86 28.79 5.39
N GLU A 233 2.09 29.21 5.67
CA GLU A 233 2.92 30.04 4.79
C GLU A 233 3.51 29.26 3.61
N GLY A 234 3.36 27.93 3.58
CA GLY A 234 3.84 27.07 2.50
C GLY A 234 5.32 26.69 2.61
N CYS A 235 5.96 26.91 3.77
CA CYS A 235 7.37 26.58 3.99
C CYS A 235 7.62 25.08 4.22
N VAL A 236 6.59 24.32 4.57
CA VAL A 236 6.68 22.87 4.82
C VAL A 236 6.26 22.09 3.56
N GLY A 237 7.20 21.33 2.99
CA GLY A 237 6.98 20.55 1.76
C GLY A 237 6.54 19.11 2.01
N LEU A 238 6.89 18.54 3.17
CA LEU A 238 6.57 17.15 3.51
C LEU A 238 6.46 16.98 5.02
N VAL A 239 5.49 16.18 5.45
CA VAL A 239 5.39 15.70 6.83
C VAL A 239 5.46 14.19 6.83
N VAL A 240 6.43 13.64 7.57
CA VAL A 240 6.53 12.22 7.88
C VAL A 240 6.19 12.04 9.35
N ALA A 241 5.16 11.27 9.63
CA ALA A 241 4.71 11.01 10.99
C ALA A 241 4.58 9.51 11.24
N SER A 242 5.00 9.07 12.43
CA SER A 242 4.85 7.70 12.89
C SER A 242 4.34 7.67 14.32
N GLY A 243 3.62 6.61 14.71
CA GLY A 243 3.07 6.46 16.07
C GLY A 243 1.91 7.41 16.39
N ASP A 244 1.75 7.71 17.68
CA ASP A 244 0.70 8.57 18.24
C ASP A 244 1.28 9.81 18.92
N GLY A 245 0.46 10.86 19.06
CA GLY A 245 0.82 12.03 19.89
C GLY A 245 0.86 13.38 19.15
N ASP A 246 0.81 13.37 17.81
CA ASP A 246 1.07 14.60 17.01
C ASP A 246 -0.18 15.20 16.36
N TYR A 247 -1.33 15.12 17.04
CA TYR A 247 -2.62 15.52 16.46
C TYR A 247 -2.56 16.91 15.80
N ALA A 248 -2.02 17.92 16.48
CA ALA A 248 -2.00 19.30 16.00
C ALA A 248 -1.25 19.45 14.66
N LEU A 249 -0.07 18.82 14.53
CA LEU A 249 0.76 18.91 13.33
C LEU A 249 0.18 18.10 12.17
N ARG A 250 -0.29 16.87 12.42
CA ARG A 250 -0.93 16.06 11.36
C ARG A 250 -2.21 16.73 10.87
N ARG A 251 -2.98 17.32 11.80
CA ARG A 251 -4.21 18.03 11.47
C ARG A 251 -3.92 19.28 10.65
N ALA A 252 -2.93 20.08 11.05
CA ALA A 252 -2.50 21.26 10.30
C ALA A 252 -1.98 20.87 8.90
N ALA A 253 -1.19 19.81 8.78
CA ALA A 253 -0.71 19.31 7.49
C ALA A 253 -1.87 18.98 6.56
N ALA A 254 -2.88 18.26 7.05
CA ALA A 254 -4.07 17.94 6.27
C ALA A 254 -4.95 19.16 5.94
N ASP A 255 -5.04 20.15 6.84
CA ASP A 255 -5.83 21.38 6.63
C ASP A 255 -5.18 22.33 5.62
N TYR A 256 -3.84 22.44 5.64
CA TYR A 256 -3.06 23.24 4.69
C TYR A 256 -2.55 22.45 3.49
N LEU A 257 -3.07 21.23 3.29
CA LEU A 257 -2.77 20.37 2.15
C LEU A 257 -1.27 20.07 1.98
N VAL A 258 -0.52 20.01 3.07
CA VAL A 258 0.87 19.55 3.06
C VAL A 258 0.88 18.02 2.90
N PRO A 259 1.68 17.46 1.98
CA PRO A 259 1.82 16.00 1.84
C PRO A 259 2.16 15.34 3.18
N LEU A 260 1.39 14.33 3.55
CA LEU A 260 1.45 13.68 4.85
C LEU A 260 1.64 12.17 4.68
N VAL A 261 2.79 11.66 5.11
CA VAL A 261 3.15 10.24 5.07
C VAL A 261 3.09 9.70 6.49
N LEU A 262 2.16 8.79 6.74
CA LEU A 262 1.78 8.32 8.09
C LEU A 262 2.44 6.99 8.49
N ASN A 263 3.38 6.49 7.70
CA ASN A 263 4.09 5.23 7.97
C ASN A 263 5.58 5.34 7.55
N PRO A 264 6.53 4.90 8.40
CA PRO A 264 7.95 5.04 8.13
C PRO A 264 8.46 4.13 6.99
N ARG A 265 7.85 2.95 6.77
CA ARG A 265 8.20 2.07 5.63
C ARG A 265 7.80 2.71 4.31
N LEU A 266 6.58 3.27 4.25
CA LEU A 266 6.13 4.03 3.09
C LEU A 266 7.03 5.26 2.86
N ALA A 267 7.40 5.98 3.92
CA ALA A 267 8.30 7.12 3.80
C ALA A 267 9.66 6.71 3.22
N ALA A 268 10.29 5.64 3.72
CA ALA A 268 11.56 5.16 3.20
C ALA A 268 11.49 4.81 1.71
N LEU A 269 10.48 4.03 1.29
CA LEU A 269 10.32 3.61 -0.10
C LEU A 269 9.94 4.79 -1.02
N LEU A 270 9.14 5.74 -0.54
CA LEU A 270 8.79 6.95 -1.29
C LEU A 270 10.01 7.85 -1.49
N LEU A 271 10.85 8.03 -0.47
CA LEU A 271 12.08 8.83 -0.61
C LEU A 271 13.05 8.19 -1.60
N GLU A 272 13.17 6.85 -1.63
CA GLU A 272 13.93 6.13 -2.67
C GLU A 272 13.39 6.38 -4.07
N ALA A 273 12.07 6.37 -4.23
CA ALA A 273 11.43 6.66 -5.51
C ALA A 273 11.64 8.12 -5.95
N LEU A 274 11.60 9.07 -5.02
CA LEU A 274 11.90 10.48 -5.27
C LEU A 274 13.37 10.70 -5.64
N GLU A 275 14.31 10.05 -4.95
CA GLU A 275 15.75 10.12 -5.26
C GLU A 275 16.03 9.63 -6.68
N THR A 276 15.37 8.53 -7.04
CA THR A 276 15.45 7.91 -8.37
C THR A 276 14.91 8.84 -9.45
N TYR A 277 13.73 9.43 -9.23
CA TYR A 277 13.10 10.39 -10.15
C TYR A 277 13.93 11.67 -10.33
N LEU A 278 14.39 12.28 -9.22
CA LEU A 278 15.24 13.48 -9.27
C LEU A 278 16.64 13.20 -9.84
N GLY A 279 17.10 11.94 -9.76
CA GLY A 279 18.31 11.45 -10.43
C GLY A 279 18.18 11.30 -11.95
N GLY A 280 16.98 11.53 -12.52
CA GLY A 280 16.73 11.53 -13.96
C GLY A 280 15.98 10.31 -14.50
N GLU A 281 15.49 9.41 -13.65
CA GLU A 281 14.56 8.38 -14.13
C GLU A 281 13.21 8.98 -14.50
N GLU A 282 12.71 8.65 -15.69
CA GLU A 282 11.43 9.17 -16.18
C GLU A 282 10.24 8.37 -15.65
N LEU A 283 9.17 9.07 -15.31
CA LEU A 283 7.88 8.44 -15.03
C LEU A 283 7.24 7.97 -16.34
N THR A 284 6.95 6.67 -16.43
CA THR A 284 6.47 6.09 -17.68
C THR A 284 4.97 6.30 -17.86
N VAL A 285 4.56 6.61 -19.10
CA VAL A 285 3.15 6.71 -19.48
C VAL A 285 2.94 5.81 -20.69
N GLU A 286 2.57 4.56 -20.43
CA GLU A 286 2.32 3.56 -21.47
C GLU A 286 0.93 2.94 -21.32
N PRO A 287 0.29 2.52 -22.41
CA PRO A 287 -0.88 1.65 -22.34
C PRO A 287 -0.58 0.34 -21.61
N LEU A 288 -1.58 -0.17 -20.88
CA LEU A 288 -1.58 -1.47 -20.21
C LEU A 288 -1.68 -2.64 -21.19
#